data_AF-G3PZN8-F1
#
_entry.id   AF-G3PZN8-F1
#
_cell.length_a   1.000
_cell.length_b   1.000
_cell.length_c   1.000
_cell.angle_alpha   90.00
_cell.angle_beta   90.00
_cell.angle_gamma   90.00
#
_symmetry.space_group_name_H-M   'P 1'
#
loop_
_entity.id
_entity.type
_entity.pdbx_description
1 polymer ?
#
loop_
_entity_poly.entity_id
_entity_poly.type
_entity_poly.pdbx_seq_one_letter_code
_entity_poly.pdbx_strand_id
1 'polypeptide(L)'
;MPTDGTDVKVYTVGPDYAHAEARKSPALDGKVERDSEGKEVRYPVMLSAMEKLVARKVCMAFKQTVCGFDLLRANGHSYVCDVNGFSFVKNSMKYYDDCAKILGNIVMRELAPQFQIPWSIPTEAEDIPIVPTTSGTMMELRCVIAVIRHGDRTPKQKMKMEVRNPMFFDLFEKYGG
;
A
#
# COMPACT_ATOMS: atom_id res chain seq x y z
N MET A 1 14.78 10.60 16.52
CA MET A 1 13.90 9.66 17.27
C MET A 1 14.27 8.24 16.88
N PRO A 2 14.69 7.36 17.80
CA PRO A 2 14.94 5.97 17.45
C PRO A 2 13.58 5.28 17.21
N THR A 3 13.26 5.02 15.95
CA THR A 3 12.37 3.89 15.64
C THR A 3 13.15 2.62 15.98
N ASP A 4 12.49 1.48 16.17
CA ASP A 4 13.17 0.17 16.37
C ASP A 4 13.90 -0.31 15.10
N GLY A 5 14.47 0.62 14.32
CA GLY A 5 15.25 0.34 13.13
C GLY A 5 14.42 -0.05 11.93
N THR A 6 13.09 0.06 11.96
CA THR A 6 12.21 -0.43 10.89
C THR A 6 11.24 0.64 10.40
N ASP A 7 11.09 0.70 9.07
CA ASP A 7 10.09 1.51 8.34
C ASP A 7 8.97 0.55 7.93
N VAL A 8 7.75 0.79 8.42
CA VAL A 8 6.59 -0.05 8.13
C VAL A 8 5.87 0.52 6.91
N LYS A 9 5.90 -0.21 5.81
CA LYS A 9 5.15 0.13 4.60
C LYS A 9 3.77 -0.47 4.67
N VAL A 10 2.76 0.36 4.49
CA VAL A 10 1.36 -0.05 4.51
C VAL A 10 0.72 0.18 3.14
N TYR A 11 -0.06 -0.78 2.67
CA TYR A 11 -0.73 -0.77 1.37
C TYR A 11 -2.20 -1.10 1.55
N THR A 12 -3.06 -0.12 1.30
CA THR A 12 -4.52 -0.25 1.39
C THR A 12 -5.11 -0.71 0.07
N VAL A 13 -6.23 -1.45 0.15
CA VAL A 13 -7.11 -1.75 -0.98
C VAL A 13 -8.55 -1.55 -0.48
N GLY A 14 -9.06 -0.34 -0.64
CA GLY A 14 -10.23 0.12 0.10
C GLY A 14 -9.91 0.42 1.57
N PRO A 15 -10.90 0.93 2.32
CA PRO A 15 -10.70 1.41 3.70
C PRO A 15 -10.51 0.28 4.72
N ASP A 16 -10.89 -0.96 4.39
CA ASP A 16 -11.00 -2.06 5.35
C ASP A 16 -9.94 -3.16 5.15
N TYR A 17 -9.13 -3.05 4.09
CA TYR A 17 -7.99 -3.94 3.86
C TYR A 17 -6.69 -3.15 3.88
N ALA A 18 -5.71 -3.65 4.62
CA ALA A 18 -4.35 -3.12 4.63
C ALA A 18 -3.33 -4.26 4.79
N HIS A 19 -2.41 -4.36 3.84
CA HIS A 19 -1.21 -5.17 3.94
C HIS A 19 -0.07 -4.33 4.52
N ALA A 20 0.75 -4.90 5.39
CA ALA A 20 1.92 -4.20 5.92
C ALA A 20 3.17 -5.08 5.96
N GLU A 21 4.29 -4.46 5.62
CA GLU A 21 5.61 -5.09 5.62
C GLU A 21 6.65 -4.09 6.15
N ALA A 22 7.58 -4.57 6.96
CA ALA A 22 8.71 -3.79 7.43
C ALA A 22 9.93 -4.04 6.56
N ARG A 23 10.73 -2.99 6.42
CA ARG A 23 12.12 -3.08 5.93
C ARG A 23 13.05 -2.46 6.95
N LYS A 24 14.33 -2.84 6.89
CA LYS A 24 15.38 -2.18 7.65
C LYS A 24 15.43 -0.70 7.28
N SER A 25 15.41 0.17 8.28
CA SER A 25 15.49 1.61 8.11
C SER A 25 16.85 1.99 7.51
N PRO A 26 16.88 2.75 6.39
CA PRO A 26 18.13 3.25 5.82
C PRO A 26 18.90 4.16 6.77
N ALA A 27 18.24 4.68 7.82
CA ALA A 27 18.84 5.60 8.80
C ALA A 27 19.78 4.90 9.80
N LEU A 28 19.81 3.57 9.85
CA LEU A 28 20.71 2.82 10.73
C LEU A 28 22.16 2.81 10.21
N ASP A 29 22.38 2.22 9.04
CA ASP A 29 23.72 2.00 8.47
C ASP A 29 23.79 2.30 6.95
N GLY A 30 22.68 2.72 6.35
CA GLY A 30 22.58 2.96 4.90
C GLY A 30 22.68 1.71 4.02
N LYS A 31 22.83 0.50 4.59
CA LYS A 31 23.04 -0.74 3.86
C LYS A 31 21.71 -1.47 3.67
N VAL A 32 21.31 -1.64 2.41
CA VAL A 32 20.11 -2.40 2.04
C VAL A 32 20.40 -3.89 2.24
N GLU A 33 19.63 -4.53 3.10
CA GLU A 33 19.66 -5.99 3.26
C GLU A 33 18.98 -6.64 2.06
N ARG A 34 19.68 -7.58 1.44
CA ARG A 34 19.22 -8.30 0.25
C ARG A 34 19.24 -9.80 0.49
N ASP A 35 18.27 -10.50 -0.08
CA ASP A 35 18.22 -11.96 -0.11
C ASP A 35 19.22 -12.54 -1.13
N SER A 36 19.25 -13.88 -1.24
CA SER A 36 20.10 -14.60 -2.19
C SER A 36 19.81 -14.27 -3.67
N GLU A 37 18.63 -13.72 -3.98
CA GLU A 37 18.23 -13.28 -5.32
C GLU A 37 18.52 -11.78 -5.56
N GLY A 38 19.08 -11.09 -4.56
CA GLY A 38 19.39 -9.66 -4.63
C GLY A 38 18.18 -8.75 -4.39
N LYS A 39 17.03 -9.25 -3.95
CA LYS A 39 15.85 -8.44 -3.61
C LYS A 39 15.97 -7.89 -2.19
N GLU A 40 15.45 -6.68 -1.96
CA GLU A 40 15.41 -6.08 -0.63
C GLU A 40 14.58 -6.96 0.32
N VAL A 41 15.14 -7.31 1.48
CA VAL A 41 14.47 -8.14 2.47
C VAL A 41 13.32 -7.38 3.10
N ARG A 42 12.15 -8.04 3.19
CA ARG A 42 10.93 -7.51 3.82
C ARG A 42 10.37 -8.52 4.80
N TYR A 43 9.84 -8.02 5.90
CA TYR A 43 9.24 -8.83 6.95
C TYR A 43 7.76 -8.53 7.05
N PRO A 44 6.86 -9.52 7.09
CA PRO A 44 5.44 -9.27 7.29
C PRO A 44 5.20 -8.57 8.63
N VAL A 45 4.32 -7.58 8.64
CA VAL A 45 3.96 -6.83 9.85
C VAL A 45 2.47 -6.92 10.08
N MET A 46 2.09 -7.34 11.28
CA MET A 46 0.71 -7.21 11.72
C MET A 46 0.47 -5.77 12.22
N LEU A 47 -0.54 -5.12 11.63
CA LEU A 47 -1.02 -3.82 12.10
C LEU A 47 -1.86 -3.99 13.37
N SER A 48 -1.60 -3.14 14.35
CA SER A 48 -2.48 -2.98 15.52
C SER A 48 -3.86 -2.43 15.11
N ALA A 49 -4.84 -2.52 16.01
CA ALA A 49 -6.17 -1.96 15.78
C ALA A 49 -6.11 -0.45 15.47
N MET A 50 -5.25 0.29 16.18
CA MET A 50 -5.06 1.72 15.95
C MET A 50 -4.45 2.00 14.57
N GLU A 51 -3.46 1.22 14.15
CA GLU A 51 -2.86 1.40 12.82
C GLU A 51 -3.81 1.02 11.67
N LYS A 52 -4.69 0.04 11.88
CA LYS A 52 -5.78 -0.26 10.92
C LYS A 52 -6.75 0.92 10.80
N LEU A 53 -7.10 1.58 11.91
CA LEU A 53 -7.90 2.82 11.87
C LEU A 53 -7.16 3.96 11.15
N VAL A 54 -5.85 4.07 11.32
CA VAL A 54 -5.02 5.02 10.55
C VAL A 54 -5.06 4.69 9.05
N ALA A 55 -4.88 3.43 8.67
CA ALA A 55 -4.96 2.99 7.27
C ALA A 55 -6.31 3.33 6.63
N ARG A 56 -7.41 3.08 7.35
CA ARG A 56 -8.77 3.49 6.95
C ARG A 56 -8.87 5.00 6.74
N LYS A 57 -8.38 5.79 7.69
CA LYS A 57 -8.38 7.26 7.60
C LYS A 57 -7.56 7.76 6.42
N VAL A 58 -6.36 7.22 6.17
CA VAL A 58 -5.52 7.60 5.03
C VAL A 58 -6.22 7.30 3.70
N CYS A 59 -6.74 6.08 3.51
CA CYS A 59 -7.45 5.71 2.28
C CYS A 59 -8.63 6.67 2.00
N MET A 60 -9.47 6.93 3.01
CA MET A 60 -10.64 7.81 2.85
C MET A 60 -10.26 9.28 2.67
N ALA A 61 -9.31 9.80 3.45
CA ALA A 61 -8.91 11.21 3.41
C ALA A 61 -8.30 11.59 2.06
N PHE A 62 -7.44 10.74 1.51
CA PHE A 62 -6.81 10.98 0.21
C PHE A 62 -7.67 10.53 -0.98
N LYS A 63 -8.80 9.87 -0.72
CA LYS A 63 -9.70 9.30 -1.75
C LYS A 63 -8.93 8.39 -2.73
N GLN A 64 -8.00 7.60 -2.19
CA GLN A 64 -7.19 6.66 -2.95
C GLN A 64 -7.54 5.24 -2.48
N THR A 65 -8.31 4.50 -3.28
CA THR A 65 -8.70 3.11 -2.95
C THR A 65 -7.47 2.22 -2.80
N VAL A 66 -6.53 2.31 -3.74
CA VAL A 66 -5.21 1.67 -3.61
C VAL A 66 -4.24 2.75 -3.15
N CYS A 67 -3.75 2.67 -1.92
CA CYS A 67 -2.87 3.68 -1.36
C CYS A 67 -1.75 3.08 -0.53
N GLY A 68 -0.50 3.42 -0.86
CA GLY A 68 0.68 3.14 -0.06
C GLY A 68 1.05 4.32 0.84
N PHE A 69 1.46 4.04 2.07
CA PHE A 69 1.98 5.03 3.01
C PHE A 69 2.99 4.40 3.98
N ASP A 70 3.82 5.23 4.59
CA ASP A 70 4.90 4.79 5.49
C ASP A 70 4.53 5.17 6.93
N LEU A 71 4.73 4.20 7.84
CA LEU A 71 4.54 4.33 9.29
C LEU A 71 5.88 4.20 10.03
N LEU A 72 6.10 5.10 10.97
CA LEU A 72 7.16 5.01 11.96
C LEU A 72 6.56 4.59 13.29
N ARG A 73 7.00 3.46 13.83
CA ARG A 73 6.71 3.05 15.21
C ARG A 73 7.80 3.62 16.12
N ALA A 74 7.43 4.49 17.04
CA ALA A 74 8.34 5.13 17.98
C ALA A 74 7.62 5.44 19.30
N ASN A 75 8.29 5.19 20.43
CA ASN A 75 7.78 5.49 21.77
C ASN A 75 6.36 4.94 22.04
N GLY A 76 6.06 3.73 21.55
CA GLY A 76 4.74 3.09 21.72
C GLY A 76 3.62 3.68 20.83
N HIS A 77 3.95 4.61 19.94
CA HIS A 77 3.01 5.23 19.00
C HIS A 77 3.40 4.95 17.55
N SER A 78 2.44 5.14 16.65
CA SER A 78 2.62 4.99 15.19
C SER A 78 2.32 6.31 14.50
N TYR A 79 3.27 6.79 13.71
CA TYR A 79 3.21 8.07 13.01
C TYR A 79 3.27 7.86 11.50
N VAL A 80 2.33 8.43 10.76
CA VAL A 80 2.40 8.47 9.29
C VAL A 80 3.43 9.53 8.89
N CYS A 81 4.44 9.14 8.13
CA CYS A 81 5.52 10.04 7.71
C CYS A 81 5.55 10.31 6.21
N ASP A 82 4.97 9.44 5.38
CA ASP A 82 4.86 9.61 3.93
C ASP A 82 3.57 8.98 3.41
N VAL A 83 2.89 9.63 2.46
CA VAL A 83 1.70 9.09 1.76
C VAL A 83 1.98 9.13 0.27
N ASN A 84 2.17 7.95 -0.32
CA ASN A 84 2.63 7.80 -1.70
C ASN A 84 1.48 7.78 -2.74
N GLY A 85 0.23 7.60 -2.31
CA GLY A 85 -0.89 7.35 -3.22
C GLY A 85 -0.80 5.95 -3.82
N PHE A 86 -1.17 5.80 -5.10
CA PHE A 86 -1.27 4.49 -5.74
C PHE A 86 0.03 3.67 -5.68
N SER A 87 -0.01 2.55 -4.96
CA SER A 87 1.12 1.64 -4.81
C SER A 87 0.67 0.22 -4.50
N PHE A 88 1.26 -0.76 -5.19
CA PHE A 88 1.04 -2.18 -4.93
C PHE A 88 2.17 -2.81 -4.13
N VAL A 89 1.84 -3.84 -3.35
CA VAL A 89 2.81 -4.79 -2.79
C VAL A 89 3.42 -5.59 -3.92
N LYS A 90 4.69 -5.99 -3.77
CA LYS A 90 5.42 -6.80 -4.76
C LYS A 90 5.70 -8.17 -4.17
N ASN A 91 5.77 -9.18 -5.04
CA ASN A 91 6.18 -10.55 -4.70
C ASN A 91 5.28 -11.22 -3.65
N SER A 92 4.00 -10.86 -3.58
CA SER A 92 3.03 -11.48 -2.66
C SER A 92 1.81 -11.95 -3.46
N MET A 93 1.74 -13.26 -3.74
CA MET A 93 0.62 -13.83 -4.49
C MET A 93 -0.70 -13.61 -3.77
N LYS A 94 -0.72 -13.82 -2.45
CA LYS A 94 -1.87 -13.54 -1.60
C LYS A 94 -2.36 -12.10 -1.73
N TYR A 95 -1.45 -11.12 -1.76
CA TYR A 95 -1.85 -9.72 -1.96
C TYR A 95 -2.48 -9.52 -3.34
N TYR A 96 -1.95 -10.14 -4.39
CA TYR A 96 -2.52 -10.02 -5.74
C TYR A 96 -3.94 -10.58 -5.78
N ASP A 97 -4.17 -11.75 -5.19
CA ASP A 97 -5.49 -12.38 -5.11
C ASP A 97 -6.48 -11.52 -4.30
N ASP A 98 -6.08 -11.10 -3.09
CA ASP A 98 -6.90 -10.27 -2.20
C ASP A 98 -7.23 -8.93 -2.89
N CYS A 99 -6.23 -8.27 -3.47
CA CYS A 99 -6.38 -6.98 -4.13
C CYS A 99 -7.31 -7.08 -5.34
N ALA A 100 -7.13 -8.08 -6.20
CA ALA A 100 -7.98 -8.30 -7.36
C ALA A 100 -9.44 -8.56 -6.95
N LYS A 101 -9.66 -9.42 -5.94
CA LYS A 101 -11.00 -9.72 -5.42
C LYS A 101 -11.67 -8.46 -4.86
N ILE A 102 -10.96 -7.67 -4.05
CA ILE A 102 -11.52 -6.45 -3.45
C ILE A 102 -11.85 -5.42 -4.52
N LEU A 103 -10.94 -5.14 -5.46
CA LEU A 103 -11.18 -4.18 -6.54
C LEU A 103 -12.34 -4.63 -7.44
N GLY A 104 -12.39 -5.91 -7.80
CA GLY A 104 -13.52 -6.50 -8.53
C GLY A 104 -14.84 -6.27 -7.81
N ASN A 105 -14.90 -6.56 -6.50
CA ASN A 105 -16.09 -6.35 -5.68
C ASN A 105 -16.49 -4.87 -5.59
N ILE A 106 -15.53 -3.95 -5.51
CA ILE A 106 -15.80 -2.51 -5.51
C ILE A 106 -16.45 -2.08 -6.83
N VAL A 107 -15.89 -2.53 -7.96
CA VAL A 107 -16.42 -2.22 -9.30
C VAL A 107 -17.81 -2.81 -9.48
N MET A 108 -18.00 -4.09 -9.14
CA MET A 108 -19.29 -4.76 -9.28
C MET A 108 -20.36 -4.13 -8.38
N ARG A 109 -20.03 -3.77 -7.15
CA ARG A 109 -20.98 -3.09 -6.25
C ARG A 109 -21.50 -1.78 -6.82
N GLU A 110 -20.66 -1.03 -7.54
CA GLU A 110 -21.02 0.27 -8.11
C GLU A 110 -21.71 0.15 -9.48
N LEU A 111 -21.17 -0.70 -10.35
CA LEU A 111 -21.58 -0.77 -11.75
C LEU A 111 -22.66 -1.82 -12.02
N ALA A 112 -22.71 -2.93 -11.28
CA ALA A 112 -23.66 -4.01 -11.57
C ALA A 112 -25.14 -3.55 -11.63
N PRO A 113 -25.64 -2.67 -10.74
CA PRO A 113 -27.00 -2.15 -10.86
C PRO A 113 -27.25 -1.35 -12.14
N GLN A 114 -26.23 -0.61 -12.61
CA GLN A 114 -26.33 0.24 -13.81
C GLN A 114 -26.37 -0.60 -15.09
N PHE A 115 -25.62 -1.71 -15.10
CA PHE A 115 -25.57 -2.65 -16.21
C PHE A 115 -26.56 -3.81 -16.07
N GLN A 116 -27.45 -3.78 -15.08
CA GLN A 116 -28.42 -4.84 -14.78
C GLN A 116 -27.76 -6.23 -14.60
N ILE A 117 -26.53 -6.24 -14.11
CA ILE A 117 -25.80 -7.48 -13.82
C ILE A 117 -26.27 -8.01 -12.46
N PRO A 118 -26.77 -9.25 -12.37
CA PRO A 118 -27.07 -9.86 -11.08
C PRO A 118 -25.80 -9.98 -10.24
N TRP A 119 -25.76 -9.25 -9.11
CA TRP A 119 -24.63 -9.27 -8.20
C TRP A 119 -25.11 -9.24 -6.75
N SER A 120 -24.76 -10.27 -5.98
CA SER A 120 -24.94 -10.29 -4.53
C SER A 120 -23.69 -9.73 -3.87
N ILE A 121 -23.87 -8.93 -2.82
CA ILE A 121 -22.75 -8.44 -2.01
C ILE A 121 -22.13 -9.66 -1.31
N PRO A 122 -20.86 -10.02 -1.59
CA PRO A 122 -20.23 -11.13 -0.90
C PRO A 122 -19.97 -10.71 0.55
N THR A 123 -20.75 -11.24 1.50
CA THR A 123 -20.49 -11.10 2.94
C THR A 123 -19.38 -12.07 3.32
N GLU A 124 -18.13 -11.68 3.04
CA GLU A 124 -16.88 -12.41 3.26
C GLU A 124 -16.72 -13.82 2.64
N ALA A 125 -15.46 -14.07 2.24
CA ALA A 125 -14.78 -15.35 2.02
C ALA A 125 -15.42 -16.52 1.25
N GLU A 126 -16.42 -16.34 0.40
CA GLU A 126 -16.79 -17.41 -0.54
C GLU A 126 -16.76 -16.97 -2.01
N ASP A 127 -16.86 -17.97 -2.88
CA ASP A 127 -16.33 -18.09 -4.24
C ASP A 127 -16.65 -16.95 -5.21
N ILE A 128 -15.85 -16.90 -6.29
CA ILE A 128 -16.05 -16.02 -7.43
C ILE A 128 -17.52 -16.16 -7.91
N PRO A 129 -18.35 -15.11 -7.89
CA PRO A 129 -19.75 -15.27 -8.26
C PRO A 129 -19.89 -15.64 -9.74
N ILE A 130 -20.57 -16.75 -10.00
CA ILE A 130 -20.96 -17.16 -11.34
C ILE A 130 -22.15 -16.29 -11.76
N VAL A 131 -21.96 -15.45 -12.78
CA VAL A 131 -23.01 -14.56 -13.27
C VAL A 131 -23.79 -15.27 -14.38
N PRO A 132 -25.08 -15.63 -14.18
CA PRO A 132 -25.91 -16.17 -15.26
C PRO A 132 -26.27 -15.06 -16.25
N THR A 133 -26.14 -15.34 -17.56
CA THR A 133 -26.51 -14.40 -18.62
C THR A 133 -27.87 -14.76 -19.24
N THR A 134 -28.54 -13.76 -19.82
CA THR A 134 -29.85 -13.87 -20.47
C THR A 134 -29.89 -14.79 -21.69
N SER A 135 -28.74 -15.29 -22.16
CA SER A 135 -28.60 -16.13 -23.35
C SER A 135 -28.27 -17.59 -23.05
N GLY A 136 -28.23 -18.01 -21.78
CA GLY A 136 -27.96 -19.39 -21.37
C GLY A 136 -26.51 -19.85 -21.52
N THR A 137 -25.60 -19.02 -22.04
CA THR A 137 -24.16 -19.27 -22.09
C THR A 137 -23.47 -18.69 -20.86
N MET A 138 -22.78 -19.55 -20.11
CA MET A 138 -21.89 -19.13 -19.02
C MET A 138 -20.76 -18.28 -19.60
N MET A 139 -20.67 -17.01 -19.21
CA MET A 139 -19.51 -16.17 -19.50
C MET A 139 -18.58 -16.17 -18.29
N GLU A 140 -17.33 -16.53 -18.53
CA GLU A 140 -16.26 -16.49 -17.52
C GLU A 140 -15.46 -15.20 -17.74
N LEU A 141 -15.36 -14.35 -16.71
CA LEU A 141 -14.48 -13.18 -16.74
C LEU A 141 -13.02 -13.66 -16.82
N ARG A 142 -12.41 -13.55 -18.01
CA ARG A 142 -11.02 -13.99 -18.23
C ARG A 142 -10.01 -13.03 -17.59
N CYS A 143 -10.21 -11.73 -17.74
CA CYS A 143 -9.40 -10.72 -17.06
C CYS A 143 -10.08 -9.34 -17.06
N VAL A 144 -9.76 -8.54 -16.05
CA VAL A 144 -10.00 -7.09 -16.05
C VAL A 144 -8.66 -6.42 -16.29
N ILE A 145 -8.53 -5.65 -17.37
CA ILE A 145 -7.31 -4.91 -17.68
C ILE A 145 -7.52 -3.45 -17.24
N ALA A 146 -6.93 -3.08 -16.12
CA ALA A 146 -6.88 -1.70 -15.65
C ALA A 146 -5.51 -1.08 -15.99
N VAL A 147 -5.50 -0.07 -16.85
CA VAL A 147 -4.28 0.71 -17.14
C VAL A 147 -4.23 1.88 -16.18
N ILE A 148 -3.39 1.78 -15.14
CA ILE A 148 -3.22 2.82 -14.14
C ILE A 148 -1.82 3.40 -14.29
N ARG A 149 -1.76 4.67 -14.70
CA ARG A 149 -0.50 5.43 -14.72
C ARG A 149 -0.25 6.01 -13.33
N HIS A 150 0.94 5.76 -12.80
CA HIS A 150 1.43 6.54 -11.67
C HIS A 150 1.58 7.99 -12.14
N GLY A 151 0.95 8.95 -11.45
CA GLY A 151 1.10 10.37 -11.75
C GLY A 151 2.57 10.74 -11.86
N ASP A 152 2.87 11.64 -12.81
CA ASP A 152 4.18 12.03 -13.32
C ASP A 152 5.29 11.96 -12.25
N ARG A 153 6.00 10.83 -12.20
CA ARG A 153 7.23 10.72 -11.42
C ARG A 153 8.35 11.28 -12.29
N THR A 154 8.51 12.60 -12.32
CA THR A 154 9.87 13.13 -12.55
C THR A 154 10.77 12.39 -11.55
N PRO A 155 11.83 11.69 -11.98
CA PRO A 155 12.64 10.91 -11.07
C PRO A 155 13.05 11.81 -9.90
N LYS A 156 12.63 11.47 -8.67
CA LYS A 156 13.11 12.17 -7.48
C LYS A 156 14.64 12.03 -7.51
N GLN A 157 15.36 13.07 -7.92
CA GLN A 157 16.83 13.12 -7.89
C GLN A 157 17.25 13.21 -6.42
N LYS A 158 17.15 12.09 -5.71
CA LYS A 158 17.59 11.97 -4.33
C LYS A 158 19.13 11.92 -4.34
N MET A 159 19.77 13.08 -4.40
CA MET A 159 21.20 13.17 -4.16
C MET A 159 21.47 12.89 -2.68
N LYS A 160 22.17 11.80 -2.40
CA LYS A 160 22.83 11.57 -1.12
C LYS A 160 24.28 12.02 -1.30
N MET A 161 24.71 13.07 -0.63
CA MET A 161 26.08 13.57 -0.67
C MET A 161 26.57 13.83 0.75
N GLU A 162 27.86 13.59 1.00
CA GLU A 162 28.50 14.09 2.22
C GLU A 162 28.57 15.62 2.14
N VAL A 163 27.92 16.30 3.07
CA VAL A 163 27.95 17.76 3.16
C VAL A 163 28.93 18.16 4.24
N ARG A 164 29.91 19.00 3.87
CA ARG A 164 30.94 19.52 4.80
C ARG A 164 30.88 21.04 4.99
N ASN A 165 29.92 21.71 4.34
CA ASN A 165 29.81 23.16 4.42
C ASN A 165 29.16 23.57 5.75
N PRO A 166 29.80 24.47 6.54
CA PRO A 166 29.32 24.94 7.85
C PRO A 166 27.85 25.38 7.86
N MET A 167 27.37 26.01 6.79
CA MET A 167 26.00 26.54 6.72
C MET A 167 24.92 25.46 6.88
N PHE A 168 25.19 24.23 6.46
CA PHE A 168 24.25 23.12 6.64
C PHE A 168 24.25 22.59 8.08
N PHE A 169 25.40 22.62 8.75
CA PHE A 169 25.52 22.23 10.16
C PHE A 169 24.85 23.25 11.07
N ASP A 170 25.08 24.54 10.82
CA ASP A 170 24.41 25.62 11.56
C ASP A 170 22.89 25.53 11.45
N LEU A 171 22.38 25.18 10.26
CA LEU A 171 20.95 24.97 10.03
C LEU A 171 20.42 23.75 10.80
N PHE A 172 21.16 22.65 10.78
CA PHE A 172 20.81 21.42 11.49
C PHE A 172 20.76 21.63 13.01
N GLU A 173 21.76 22.30 13.57
CA GLU A 173 21.83 22.65 15.00
C GLU A 173 20.71 23.61 15.41
N LYS A 174 20.42 24.63 14.58
CA LYS A 174 19.36 25.61 14.86
C LYS A 174 17.99 24.96 15.09
N TYR A 175 17.69 23.85 14.42
CA TYR A 175 16.41 23.15 14.54
C TYR A 175 16.48 21.88 15.40
N GLY A 176 17.58 21.66 16.11
CA GLY A 176 17.68 20.65 17.16
C GLY A 176 17.87 19.21 16.68
N GLY A 177 18.41 19.02 15.46
CA GLY A 177 18.93 17.74 14.95
C GLY A 177 18.03 16.52 15.09
#